data_AF-A0A966SPX4-F1
#
_entry.id   AF-A0A966SPX4-F1
#
_cell.length_a   1.000
_cell.length_b   1.000
_cell.length_c   1.000
_cell.angle_alpha   90.00
_cell.angle_beta   90.00
_cell.angle_gamma   90.00
#
_symmetry.space_group_name_H-M   'P 1'
#
loop_
_entity.id
_entity.type
_entity.pdbx_description
1 polymer ?
#
loop_
_entity_poly.entity_id
_entity_poly.type
_entity_poly.pdbx_seq_one_letter_code
_entity_poly.pdbx_strand_id
1 'polypeptide(L)'
;VTHGRWLDIWYHFAIMFEALFILTTLDAGTRVGRYLIQDALGHVWKPLGDTKALGANIFASALVVMGWGYFLIQGVRDPLGGINSLWPLFGIANQLLASIALCLATTVILKLQLAGPKLSPEESKVQNPVGKVGNPAYALVTLIPLIWLLSVTLTAGYQKIWHPKPSIGFLAAAEGLEKAKPDLEKAIEAAKTAGVAEGIAKAETALRNNRTLRFNNQLNAVVAGTFMALVIAIVLMSVYEWLSLLAKRRSPQLSETEPVWLPAYAVAEGRPVQWWNIFALGFLLLKELSGEAAVDRAQACIPRKVDLLGGSKAMAKEQRAQAYVAAAEKRFDGGPNRCC
;
A
#
# COMPACT_ATOMS: atom_id res chain seq x y z
N VAL A 1 -30.85 18.54 -33.10
CA VAL A 1 -29.62 17.95 -33.71
C VAL A 1 -28.64 17.39 -32.66
N THR A 2 -29.06 17.18 -31.40
CA THR A 2 -28.13 16.76 -30.31
C THR A 2 -28.70 15.65 -29.41
N HIS A 3 -29.51 14.75 -29.95
CA HIS A 3 -29.89 13.53 -29.23
C HIS A 3 -28.89 12.43 -29.60
N GLY A 4 -27.88 12.20 -28.74
CA GLY A 4 -26.91 11.08 -28.87
C GLY A 4 -25.43 11.47 -28.77
N ARG A 5 -25.02 12.68 -29.19
CA ARG A 5 -23.59 13.06 -29.27
C ARG A 5 -22.86 13.16 -27.92
N TRP A 6 -23.55 13.53 -26.84
CA TRP A 6 -22.93 13.61 -25.50
C TRP A 6 -22.63 12.23 -24.92
N LEU A 7 -23.53 11.25 -25.10
CA LEU A 7 -23.31 9.86 -24.70
C LEU A 7 -22.16 9.25 -25.50
N ASP A 8 -22.08 9.55 -26.80
CA ASP A 8 -21.03 9.04 -27.67
C ASP A 8 -19.65 9.63 -27.31
N ILE A 9 -19.56 10.94 -27.03
CA ILE A 9 -18.34 11.59 -26.52
C ILE A 9 -17.94 11.00 -25.17
N TRP A 10 -18.89 10.81 -24.24
CA TRP A 10 -18.60 10.25 -22.92
C TRP A 10 -18.15 8.80 -23.01
N TYR A 11 -18.75 8.00 -23.89
CA TYR A 11 -18.35 6.62 -24.16
C TYR A 11 -16.91 6.54 -24.68
N HIS A 12 -16.55 7.36 -25.69
CA HIS A 12 -15.18 7.41 -26.21
C HIS A 12 -14.18 7.91 -25.16
N PHE A 13 -14.55 8.94 -24.38
CA PHE A 13 -13.72 9.43 -23.28
C PHE A 13 -13.47 8.36 -22.23
N ALA A 14 -14.52 7.66 -21.79
CA ALA A 14 -14.42 6.60 -20.78
C ALA A 14 -13.52 5.46 -21.24
N ILE A 15 -13.67 4.97 -22.48
CA ILE A 15 -12.83 3.91 -23.04
C ILE A 15 -11.38 4.37 -23.16
N MET A 16 -11.13 5.58 -23.66
CA MET A 16 -9.76 6.09 -23.80
C MET A 16 -9.08 6.30 -22.45
N PHE A 17 -9.82 6.84 -21.47
CA PHE A 17 -9.33 7.00 -20.09
C PHE A 17 -9.00 5.65 -19.44
N GLU A 18 -9.90 4.68 -19.55
CA GLU A 18 -9.69 3.32 -19.04
C GLU A 18 -8.50 2.64 -19.73
N ALA A 19 -8.38 2.76 -21.05
CA ALA A 19 -7.26 2.23 -21.81
C ALA A 19 -5.91 2.85 -21.39
N LEU A 20 -5.87 4.17 -21.17
CA LEU A 20 -4.66 4.85 -20.66
C LEU A 20 -4.28 4.36 -19.25
N PHE A 21 -5.26 4.19 -18.37
CA PHE A 21 -5.02 3.66 -17.03
C PHE A 21 -4.49 2.23 -17.05
N ILE A 22 -5.11 1.36 -17.87
CA ILE A 22 -4.68 -0.03 -18.06
C ILE A 22 -3.27 -0.08 -18.64
N LEU A 23 -2.99 0.70 -19.69
CA LEU A 23 -1.68 0.70 -20.34
C LEU A 23 -0.58 1.22 -19.42
N THR A 24 -0.87 2.26 -18.62
CA THR A 24 0.07 2.77 -17.60
C THR A 24 0.36 1.71 -16.54
N THR A 25 -0.68 1.01 -16.07
CA THR A 25 -0.53 -0.06 -15.08
C THR A 25 0.25 -1.24 -15.66
N LEU A 26 0.03 -1.59 -16.93
CA LEU A 26 0.79 -2.62 -17.63
C LEU A 26 2.24 -2.21 -17.87
N ASP A 27 2.55 -0.95 -18.20
CA ASP A 27 3.93 -0.48 -18.34
C ASP A 27 4.68 -0.54 -16.99
N ALA A 28 4.08 -0.02 -15.93
CA ALA A 28 4.65 -0.09 -14.59
C ALA A 28 4.82 -1.56 -14.13
N GLY A 29 3.80 -2.39 -14.36
CA GLY A 29 3.79 -3.81 -14.00
C GLY A 29 4.81 -4.64 -14.77
N THR A 30 4.97 -4.41 -16.08
CA THR A 30 5.99 -5.09 -16.90
C THR A 30 7.40 -4.71 -16.47
N ARG A 31 7.62 -3.44 -16.10
CA ARG A 31 8.90 -2.98 -15.58
C ARG A 31 9.26 -3.63 -14.24
N VAL A 32 8.32 -3.64 -13.30
CA VAL A 32 8.50 -4.31 -12.00
C VAL A 32 8.68 -5.82 -12.19
N GLY A 33 7.86 -6.44 -13.04
CA GLY A 33 7.95 -7.87 -13.35
C GLY A 33 9.31 -8.24 -13.91
N ARG A 34 9.90 -7.40 -14.77
CA ARG A 34 11.26 -7.61 -15.28
C ARG A 34 12.27 -7.62 -14.14
N TYR A 35 12.22 -6.64 -13.23
CA TYR A 35 13.14 -6.59 -12.10
C TYR A 35 12.99 -7.81 -11.18
N LEU A 36 11.76 -8.27 -10.92
CA LEU A 36 11.52 -9.47 -10.13
C LEU A 36 12.05 -10.74 -10.80
N ILE A 37 11.85 -10.89 -12.12
CA ILE A 37 12.39 -12.04 -12.87
C ILE A 37 13.92 -11.99 -12.90
N GLN A 38 14.53 -10.83 -13.11
CA GLN A 38 15.99 -10.69 -13.10
C GLN A 38 16.58 -10.99 -11.73
N ASP A 39 15.94 -10.54 -10.64
CA ASP A 39 16.36 -10.84 -9.27
C ASP A 39 16.27 -12.36 -8.99
N ALA A 40 15.16 -13.00 -9.38
CA ALA A 40 14.99 -14.44 -9.23
C ALA A 40 15.99 -15.25 -10.10
N LEU A 41 16.18 -14.86 -11.36
CA LEU A 41 17.13 -15.51 -12.27
C LEU A 41 18.58 -15.27 -11.85
N GLY A 42 18.89 -14.15 -11.21
CA GLY A 42 20.21 -13.84 -10.68
C GLY A 42 20.68 -14.83 -9.61
N HIS A 43 19.73 -15.44 -8.87
CA HIS A 43 20.03 -16.51 -7.91
C HIS A 43 20.39 -17.84 -8.59
N VAL A 44 19.87 -18.09 -9.80
CA VAL A 44 20.17 -19.31 -10.58
C VAL A 44 21.42 -19.12 -11.43
N TRP A 45 21.57 -17.97 -12.09
CA TRP A 45 22.71 -17.64 -12.93
C TRP A 45 23.04 -16.14 -12.85
N LYS A 46 24.20 -15.81 -12.24
CA LYS A 46 24.65 -14.43 -11.98
C LYS A 46 24.55 -13.46 -13.19
N PRO A 47 24.90 -13.84 -14.43
CA PRO A 47 24.80 -12.95 -15.59
C PRO A 47 23.35 -12.55 -15.96
N LEU A 48 22.35 -13.37 -15.61
CA LEU A 48 20.94 -13.04 -15.86
C LEU A 48 20.36 -12.02 -14.86
N GLY A 49 21.04 -11.82 -13.73
CA GLY A 49 20.69 -10.78 -12.75
C GLY A 49 21.26 -9.40 -13.06
N ASP A 50 22.11 -9.26 -14.10
CA ASP A 50 22.67 -7.97 -14.46
C ASP A 50 21.65 -7.12 -15.23
N THR A 51 21.15 -6.08 -14.56
CA THR A 51 20.17 -5.12 -15.11
C THR A 51 20.78 -4.17 -16.16
N LYS A 52 22.12 -4.16 -16.31
CA LYS A 52 22.81 -3.36 -17.33
C LYS A 52 23.07 -4.17 -18.61
N ALA A 53 23.11 -5.49 -18.51
CA ALA A 53 23.33 -6.36 -19.66
C ALA A 53 22.12 -6.33 -20.60
N LEU A 54 22.35 -5.91 -21.85
CA LEU A 54 21.30 -5.79 -22.86
C LEU A 54 20.63 -7.14 -23.16
N GLY A 55 21.40 -8.24 -23.18
CA GLY A 55 20.87 -9.59 -23.39
C GLY A 55 19.95 -10.07 -22.26
N ALA A 56 20.36 -9.88 -21.00
CA ALA A 56 19.55 -10.24 -19.84
C ALA A 56 18.26 -9.40 -19.76
N ASN A 57 18.35 -8.11 -20.10
CA ASN A 57 17.20 -7.21 -20.16
C ASN A 57 16.19 -7.61 -21.24
N ILE A 58 16.64 -7.90 -22.46
CA ILE A 58 15.75 -8.33 -23.55
C ILE A 58 15.11 -9.66 -23.20
N PHE A 59 15.88 -10.61 -22.68
CA PHE A 59 15.37 -11.92 -22.29
C PHE A 59 14.31 -11.82 -21.19
N ALA A 60 14.60 -11.11 -20.10
CA ALA A 60 13.64 -10.92 -19.01
C ALA A 60 12.39 -10.15 -19.48
N SER A 61 12.56 -9.11 -20.30
CA SER A 61 11.42 -8.38 -20.90
C SER A 61 10.57 -9.29 -21.78
N ALA A 62 11.19 -10.10 -22.63
CA ALA A 62 10.49 -11.03 -23.51
C ALA A 62 9.71 -12.07 -22.69
N LEU A 63 10.29 -12.61 -21.62
CA LEU A 63 9.60 -13.53 -20.72
C LEU A 63 8.37 -12.89 -20.08
N VAL A 64 8.49 -11.67 -19.56
CA VAL A 64 7.36 -10.96 -18.94
C VAL A 64 6.26 -10.69 -19.97
N VAL A 65 6.61 -10.17 -21.15
CA VAL A 65 5.65 -9.86 -22.22
C VAL A 65 4.97 -11.12 -22.76
N MET A 66 5.72 -12.21 -22.95
CA MET A 66 5.14 -13.51 -23.31
C MET A 66 4.20 -14.04 -22.22
N GLY A 67 4.55 -13.84 -20.94
CA GLY A 67 3.67 -14.17 -19.81
C GLY A 67 2.34 -13.42 -19.88
N TRP A 68 2.37 -12.10 -20.09
CA TRP A 68 1.15 -11.29 -20.29
C TRP A 68 0.36 -11.74 -21.53
N GLY A 69 1.05 -12.01 -22.65
CA GLY A 69 0.43 -12.52 -23.87
C GLY A 69 -0.26 -13.87 -23.65
N TYR A 70 0.36 -14.77 -22.88
CA TYR A 70 -0.25 -16.03 -22.49
C TYR A 70 -1.50 -15.82 -21.63
N PHE A 71 -1.45 -14.92 -20.64
CA PHE A 71 -2.62 -14.59 -19.82
C PHE A 71 -3.76 -13.98 -20.65
N LEU A 72 -3.47 -13.16 -21.66
CA LEU A 72 -4.49 -12.64 -22.58
C LEU A 72 -5.14 -13.76 -23.38
N ILE A 73 -4.34 -14.67 -23.94
CA ILE A 73 -4.85 -15.84 -24.69
C ILE A 73 -5.71 -16.71 -23.77
N GLN A 74 -5.28 -16.95 -22.54
CA GLN A 74 -6.06 -17.72 -21.58
C GLN A 74 -7.34 -17.00 -21.16
N GLY A 75 -7.29 -15.68 -20.95
CA GLY A 75 -8.45 -14.87 -20.59
C GLY A 75 -9.56 -14.90 -21.64
N VAL A 76 -9.19 -14.93 -22.93
CA VAL A 76 -10.12 -15.04 -24.06
C VAL A 76 -10.62 -16.48 -24.27
N ARG A 77 -9.80 -17.50 -23.98
CA ARG A 77 -10.15 -18.91 -24.17
C ARG A 77 -10.87 -19.54 -22.97
N ASP A 78 -10.92 -18.87 -21.81
CA ASP A 78 -11.61 -19.36 -20.62
C ASP A 78 -13.14 -19.26 -20.78
N PRO A 79 -13.88 -20.38 -20.62
CA PRO A 79 -15.34 -20.38 -20.73
C PRO A 79 -16.09 -19.52 -19.71
N LEU A 80 -15.49 -19.24 -18.54
CA LEU A 80 -16.10 -18.35 -17.55
C LEU A 80 -15.67 -16.89 -17.74
N GLY A 81 -14.82 -16.60 -18.73
CA GLY A 81 -14.09 -15.34 -18.85
C GLY A 81 -13.02 -15.27 -17.75
N GLY A 82 -11.76 -15.05 -18.14
CA GLY A 82 -10.61 -15.13 -17.22
C GLY A 82 -10.78 -14.33 -15.91
N ILE A 83 -11.58 -13.26 -15.93
CA ILE A 83 -11.95 -12.46 -14.74
C ILE A 83 -12.59 -13.31 -13.65
N ASN A 84 -13.57 -14.16 -13.96
CA ASN A 84 -14.29 -14.95 -12.95
C ASN A 84 -13.40 -16.02 -12.30
N SER A 85 -12.41 -16.50 -13.03
CA SER A 85 -11.41 -17.44 -12.51
C SER A 85 -10.34 -16.75 -11.65
N LEU A 86 -9.94 -15.53 -12.01
CA LEU A 86 -8.88 -14.77 -11.33
C LEU A 86 -9.37 -13.98 -10.10
N TRP A 87 -10.64 -13.58 -10.06
CA TRP A 87 -11.20 -12.76 -8.97
C TRP A 87 -10.99 -13.38 -7.58
N PRO A 88 -11.23 -14.70 -7.37
CA PRO A 88 -10.97 -15.33 -6.08
C PRO A 88 -9.49 -15.30 -5.68
N LEU A 89 -8.56 -15.41 -6.64
CA LEU A 89 -7.13 -15.36 -6.37
C LEU A 89 -6.68 -13.95 -5.99
N PHE A 90 -7.19 -12.93 -6.69
CA PHE A 90 -6.83 -11.53 -6.42
C PHE A 90 -7.20 -11.12 -4.99
N GLY A 91 -8.40 -11.48 -4.54
CA GLY A 91 -8.86 -11.20 -3.18
C GLY A 91 -7.98 -11.84 -2.11
N ILE A 92 -7.65 -13.14 -2.28
CA ILE A 92 -6.81 -13.87 -1.33
C ILE A 92 -5.38 -13.30 -1.33
N ALA A 93 -4.77 -13.09 -2.51
CA ALA A 93 -3.41 -12.58 -2.64
C ALA A 93 -3.23 -11.21 -1.97
N ASN A 94 -4.18 -10.29 -2.16
CA ASN A 94 -4.10 -8.96 -1.57
C ASN A 94 -4.17 -8.99 -0.04
N GLN A 95 -5.04 -9.83 0.53
CA GLN A 95 -5.15 -9.97 1.98
C GLN A 95 -3.90 -10.63 2.58
N LEU A 96 -3.32 -11.60 1.87
CA LEU A 96 -2.06 -12.23 2.28
C LEU A 96 -0.89 -11.23 2.21
N LEU A 97 -0.83 -10.37 1.19
CA LEU A 97 0.17 -9.30 1.10
C LEU A 97 0.01 -8.28 2.23
N ALA A 98 -1.22 -7.88 2.54
CA ALA A 98 -1.51 -7.00 3.68
C ALA A 98 -1.07 -7.63 5.01
N SER A 99 -1.20 -8.96 5.15
CA SER A 99 -0.71 -9.68 6.32
C SER A 99 0.82 -9.61 6.45
N ILE A 100 1.55 -9.76 5.34
CA ILE A 100 3.02 -9.61 5.32
C ILE A 100 3.42 -8.17 5.68
N ALA A 101 2.74 -7.17 5.13
CA ALA A 101 3.00 -5.77 5.43
C ALA A 101 2.78 -5.45 6.91
N LEU A 102 1.71 -5.97 7.52
CA LEU A 102 1.46 -5.82 8.96
C LEU A 102 2.49 -6.57 9.81
N CYS A 103 2.99 -7.72 9.38
CA CYS A 103 4.10 -8.41 10.06
C CYS A 103 5.37 -7.55 10.06
N LEU A 104 5.72 -6.96 8.90
CA LEU A 104 6.87 -6.06 8.78
C LEU A 104 6.69 -4.82 9.68
N ALA A 105 5.53 -4.17 9.61
CA ALA A 105 5.23 -2.99 10.42
C ALA A 105 5.32 -3.30 11.93
N THR A 106 4.78 -4.44 12.37
CA THR A 106 4.91 -4.90 13.76
C THR A 106 6.37 -5.08 14.16
N THR A 107 7.17 -5.70 13.29
CA THR A 107 8.61 -5.92 13.52
C THR A 107 9.37 -4.60 13.65
N VAL A 108 9.10 -3.63 12.77
CA VAL A 108 9.73 -2.31 12.79
C VAL A 108 9.36 -1.56 14.05
N ILE A 109 8.07 -1.51 14.42
CA ILE A 109 7.60 -0.84 15.64
C ILE A 109 8.25 -1.47 16.88
N LEU A 110 8.29 -2.80 16.97
CA LEU A 110 8.95 -3.49 18.10
C LEU A 110 10.42 -3.13 18.19
N LYS A 111 11.15 -3.14 17.08
CA LYS A 111 12.56 -2.74 17.06
C LYS A 111 12.73 -1.28 17.46
N LEU A 112 11.85 -0.38 17.04
CA LEU A 112 11.90 1.04 17.39
C LEU A 112 11.65 1.29 18.88
N GLN A 113 10.72 0.54 19.49
CA GLN A 113 10.41 0.70 20.92
C GLN A 113 11.48 0.04 21.82
N LEU A 114 12.11 -1.04 21.34
CA LEU A 114 13.14 -1.79 22.09
C LEU A 114 14.56 -1.23 21.87
N ALA A 115 14.84 -0.62 20.71
CA ALA A 115 16.07 0.13 20.48
C ALA A 115 15.99 1.41 21.32
N GLY A 116 16.75 1.43 22.43
CA GLY A 116 16.86 2.62 23.26
C GLY A 116 17.39 3.83 22.48
N PRO A 117 17.35 5.03 23.09
CA PRO A 117 17.83 6.26 22.46
C PRO A 117 19.28 6.10 21.98
N LYS A 118 19.52 6.26 20.69
CA LYS A 118 20.88 6.38 20.12
C LYS A 118 21.39 7.78 20.45
N LEU A 119 21.94 7.98 21.65
CA LEU A 119 22.66 9.21 21.97
C LEU A 119 24.16 8.96 21.81
N SER A 120 24.80 9.72 20.93
CA SER A 120 26.26 9.72 20.82
C SER A 120 26.88 10.20 22.14
N PRO A 121 28.02 9.65 22.60
CA PRO A 121 28.61 9.96 23.92
C PRO A 121 28.89 11.46 24.14
N GLU A 122 29.08 12.23 23.07
CA GLU A 122 29.43 13.65 23.09
C GLU A 122 28.20 14.58 23.29
N GLU A 123 27.03 14.20 22.78
CA GLU A 123 25.79 15.01 22.85
C GLU A 123 25.03 14.85 24.18
N SER A 124 25.35 13.80 24.95
CA SER A 124 24.71 13.53 26.25
C SER A 124 25.03 14.55 27.35
N LYS A 125 26.01 15.43 27.14
CA LYS A 125 26.39 16.45 28.13
C LYS A 125 25.63 17.77 28.00
N VAL A 126 24.95 18.03 26.88
CA VAL A 126 24.28 19.31 26.59
C VAL A 126 22.75 19.19 26.67
N GLN A 127 22.20 18.00 26.45
CA GLN A 127 20.75 17.76 26.46
C GLN A 127 20.34 16.95 27.71
N ASN A 128 19.33 17.40 28.45
CA ASN A 128 18.67 16.58 29.47
C ASN A 128 18.31 15.21 28.87
N PRO A 129 18.74 14.08 29.47
CA PRO A 129 18.53 12.76 28.89
C PRO A 129 17.09 12.35 29.15
N VAL A 130 16.16 12.74 28.27
CA VAL A 130 14.79 12.20 28.26
C VAL A 130 14.61 11.33 27.03
N GLY A 131 15.47 10.33 26.91
CA GLY A 131 15.20 9.20 26.05
C GLY A 131 14.39 8.17 26.82
N LYS A 132 13.06 8.33 26.89
CA LYS A 132 12.20 7.28 27.44
C LYS A 132 12.38 6.02 26.58
N VAL A 133 12.68 4.89 27.21
CA VAL A 133 12.55 3.57 26.58
C VAL A 133 11.11 3.45 26.09
N GLY A 134 10.96 3.14 24.80
CA GLY A 134 9.67 3.04 24.16
C GLY A 134 8.80 1.95 24.81
N ASN A 135 7.48 2.12 24.74
CA ASN A 135 6.56 1.10 25.24
C ASN A 135 6.33 0.06 24.13
N PRO A 136 6.74 -1.22 24.30
CA PRO A 136 6.50 -2.25 23.29
C PRO A 136 5.01 -2.47 22.99
N ALA A 137 4.09 -2.01 23.85
CA ALA A 137 2.65 -2.04 23.61
C ALA A 137 2.22 -1.27 22.35
N TYR A 138 3.01 -0.32 21.82
CA TYR A 138 2.69 0.34 20.55
C TYR A 138 2.66 -0.64 19.37
N ALA A 139 3.32 -1.80 19.46
CA ALA A 139 3.22 -2.84 18.46
C ALA A 139 1.79 -3.41 18.33
N LEU A 140 0.94 -3.28 19.36
CA LEU A 140 -0.46 -3.71 19.33
C LEU A 140 -1.28 -3.02 18.24
N VAL A 141 -0.90 -1.80 17.85
CA VAL A 141 -1.58 -1.05 16.78
C VAL A 141 -1.57 -1.82 15.45
N THR A 142 -0.51 -2.59 15.18
CA THR A 142 -0.38 -3.40 13.97
C THR A 142 -0.68 -4.88 14.23
N LEU A 143 -0.39 -5.37 15.43
CA LEU A 143 -0.61 -6.76 15.81
C LEU A 143 -2.11 -7.13 15.89
N ILE A 144 -2.97 -6.25 16.42
CA ILE A 144 -4.41 -6.54 16.54
C ILE A 144 -5.06 -6.69 15.16
N PRO A 145 -4.89 -5.73 14.21
CA PRO A 145 -5.36 -5.90 12.84
C PRO A 145 -4.76 -7.12 12.15
N LEU A 146 -3.48 -7.43 12.41
CA LEU A 146 -2.82 -8.60 11.85
C LEU A 146 -3.49 -9.91 12.29
N ILE A 147 -3.76 -10.07 13.59
CA ILE A 147 -4.41 -11.29 14.12
C ILE A 147 -5.79 -11.44 13.50
N TRP A 148 -6.57 -10.35 13.42
CA TRP A 148 -7.88 -10.37 12.77
C TRP A 148 -7.79 -10.77 11.30
N LEU A 149 -6.90 -10.12 10.54
CA LEU A 149 -6.73 -10.37 9.12
C LEU A 149 -6.28 -11.81 8.86
N LEU A 150 -5.28 -12.30 9.58
CA LEU A 150 -4.82 -13.68 9.47
C LEU A 150 -5.95 -14.68 9.79
N SER A 151 -6.75 -14.41 10.82
CA SER A 151 -7.86 -15.29 11.20
C SER A 151 -8.89 -15.40 10.08
N VAL A 152 -9.33 -14.27 9.51
CA VAL A 152 -10.32 -14.26 8.42
C VAL A 152 -9.74 -14.84 7.14
N THR A 153 -8.54 -14.42 6.73
CA THR A 153 -7.94 -14.78 5.45
C THR A 153 -7.50 -16.24 5.42
N LEU A 154 -6.89 -16.78 6.48
CA LEU A 154 -6.50 -18.20 6.53
C LEU A 154 -7.74 -19.11 6.60
N THR A 155 -8.78 -18.71 7.36
CA THR A 155 -10.04 -19.46 7.41
C THR A 155 -10.74 -19.47 6.05
N ALA A 156 -10.83 -18.31 5.38
CA ALA A 156 -11.41 -18.20 4.06
C ALA A 156 -10.60 -18.97 3.00
N GLY A 157 -9.27 -18.89 3.05
CA GLY A 157 -8.37 -19.65 2.17
C GLY A 157 -8.54 -21.15 2.35
N TYR A 158 -8.60 -21.63 3.60
CA TYR A 158 -8.87 -23.03 3.92
C TYR A 158 -10.22 -23.49 3.34
N GLN A 159 -11.29 -22.71 3.57
CA GLN A 159 -12.59 -23.01 2.98
C GLN A 159 -12.55 -23.00 1.45
N LYS A 160 -11.83 -22.08 0.82
CA LYS A 160 -11.72 -22.05 -0.65
C LYS A 160 -11.01 -23.26 -1.24
N ILE A 161 -10.11 -23.90 -0.51
CA ILE A 161 -9.43 -25.10 -1.00
C ILE A 161 -10.27 -26.36 -0.72
N TRP A 162 -10.75 -26.54 0.52
CA TRP A 162 -11.28 -27.83 1.01
C TRP A 162 -12.79 -27.88 1.26
N HIS A 163 -13.54 -26.79 1.04
CA HIS A 163 -14.97 -26.81 1.35
C HIS A 163 -15.74 -27.81 0.45
N PRO A 164 -16.62 -28.66 1.02
CA PRO A 164 -17.26 -29.76 0.27
C PRO A 164 -18.27 -29.29 -0.78
N LYS A 165 -18.83 -28.09 -0.65
CA LYS A 165 -19.71 -27.50 -1.66
C LYS A 165 -18.91 -27.01 -2.88
N PRO A 166 -19.24 -27.43 -4.11
CA PRO A 166 -18.57 -27.01 -5.36
C PRO A 166 -18.58 -25.50 -5.63
N SER A 167 -19.54 -24.75 -5.08
CA SER A 167 -19.60 -23.30 -5.23
C SER A 167 -18.53 -22.56 -4.41
N ILE A 168 -17.98 -23.22 -3.39
CA ILE A 168 -17.01 -22.62 -2.47
C ILE A 168 -15.64 -23.25 -2.68
N GLY A 169 -15.51 -24.57 -2.62
CA GLY A 169 -14.23 -25.27 -2.68
C GLY A 169 -13.74 -25.55 -4.10
N PHE A 170 -12.50 -25.20 -4.41
CA PHE A 170 -11.87 -25.47 -5.71
C PHE A 170 -11.73 -26.98 -5.97
N LEU A 171 -11.34 -27.77 -4.97
CA LEU A 171 -11.19 -29.22 -5.14
C LEU A 171 -12.55 -29.91 -5.34
N ALA A 172 -13.57 -29.50 -4.59
CA ALA A 172 -14.93 -30.00 -4.77
C ALA A 172 -15.52 -29.62 -6.13
N ALA A 173 -15.22 -28.42 -6.65
CA ALA A 173 -15.59 -28.00 -8.00
C ALA A 173 -14.91 -28.86 -9.06
N ALA A 174 -13.61 -29.14 -8.91
CA ALA A 174 -12.86 -30.00 -9.81
C ALA A 174 -13.40 -31.45 -9.82
N GLU A 175 -13.74 -32.00 -8.66
CA GLU A 175 -14.34 -33.33 -8.53
C GLU A 175 -15.74 -33.39 -9.16
N GLY A 176 -16.56 -32.36 -8.96
CA GLY A 176 -17.88 -32.27 -9.60
C GLY A 176 -17.80 -32.26 -11.13
N LEU A 177 -16.82 -31.54 -11.68
CA LEU A 177 -16.56 -31.52 -13.12
C LEU A 177 -16.06 -32.87 -13.63
N GLU A 178 -15.26 -33.59 -12.84
CA GLU A 178 -14.77 -34.93 -13.17
C GLU A 178 -15.90 -35.96 -13.21
N LYS A 179 -16.85 -35.89 -12.27
CA LYS A 179 -18.06 -36.74 -12.27
C LYS A 179 -18.98 -36.48 -13.47
N ALA A 180 -19.01 -35.24 -13.97
CA ALA A 180 -19.81 -34.88 -15.15
C ALA A 180 -19.16 -35.28 -16.49
N LYS A 181 -17.86 -35.60 -16.50
CA LYS A 181 -17.12 -35.98 -17.70
C LYS A 181 -17.73 -37.18 -18.48
N PRO A 182 -18.05 -38.34 -17.85
CA PRO A 182 -18.59 -39.48 -18.59
C PRO A 182 -19.95 -39.19 -19.25
N ASP A 183 -20.78 -38.34 -18.64
CA ASP A 183 -22.08 -37.96 -19.21
C ASP A 183 -21.91 -37.03 -20.41
N LEU A 184 -20.90 -36.15 -20.38
CA LEU A 184 -20.52 -35.32 -21.54
C LEU A 184 -19.94 -36.17 -22.68
N GLU A 185 -19.14 -37.19 -22.38
CA GLU A 185 -18.62 -38.12 -23.40
C GLU A 185 -19.75 -38.92 -24.05
N LYS A 186 -20.71 -39.41 -23.27
CA LYS A 186 -21.93 -40.04 -23.81
C LYS A 186 -22.74 -39.08 -24.67
N ALA A 187 -22.85 -37.81 -24.27
CA ALA A 187 -23.55 -36.80 -25.06
C ALA A 187 -22.87 -36.52 -26.40
N ILE A 188 -21.53 -36.58 -26.46
CA ILE A 188 -20.77 -36.48 -27.72
C ILE A 188 -21.05 -37.68 -28.62
N GLU A 189 -21.00 -38.90 -28.09
CA GLU A 189 -21.28 -40.10 -28.87
C GLU A 189 -22.73 -40.11 -29.38
N ALA A 190 -23.69 -39.71 -28.54
CA ALA A 190 -25.08 -39.52 -28.96
C ALA A 190 -25.21 -38.46 -30.08
N ALA A 191 -24.53 -37.32 -29.95
CA ALA A 191 -24.54 -36.28 -30.98
C ALA A 191 -23.90 -36.74 -32.30
N LYS A 192 -22.84 -37.56 -32.24
CA LYS A 192 -22.22 -38.18 -33.41
C LYS A 192 -23.15 -39.17 -34.10
N THR A 193 -23.87 -40.00 -33.33
CA THR A 193 -24.86 -40.92 -33.90
C THR A 193 -26.05 -40.21 -34.55
N ALA A 194 -26.42 -39.03 -34.06
CA ALA A 194 -27.48 -38.21 -34.64
C ALA A 194 -27.06 -37.46 -35.91
N GLY A 195 -25.77 -37.39 -36.24
CA GLY A 195 -25.26 -36.78 -37.48
C GLY A 195 -25.40 -35.25 -37.58
N VAL A 196 -25.77 -34.56 -36.50
CA VAL A 196 -25.96 -33.10 -36.50
C VAL A 196 -24.65 -32.39 -36.16
N ALA A 197 -24.01 -31.80 -37.17
CA ALA A 197 -22.72 -31.09 -37.03
C ALA A 197 -22.71 -30.03 -35.91
N GLU A 198 -23.82 -29.29 -35.75
CA GLU A 198 -23.96 -28.27 -34.70
C GLU A 198 -24.03 -28.88 -33.29
N GLY A 199 -24.69 -30.04 -33.15
CA GLY A 199 -24.80 -30.77 -31.88
C GLY A 199 -23.45 -31.34 -31.43
N ILE A 200 -22.66 -31.85 -32.38
CA ILE A 200 -21.30 -32.35 -32.13
C ILE A 200 -20.40 -31.21 -31.67
N ALA A 201 -20.40 -30.07 -32.37
CA ALA A 201 -19.58 -28.90 -32.02
C ALA A 201 -19.91 -28.35 -30.62
N LYS A 202 -21.20 -28.30 -30.24
CA LYS A 202 -21.63 -27.88 -28.90
C LYS A 202 -21.18 -28.86 -27.82
N ALA A 203 -21.33 -30.17 -28.05
CA ALA A 203 -20.94 -31.20 -27.10
C ALA A 203 -19.41 -31.24 -26.90
N GLU A 204 -18.62 -31.12 -27.98
CA GLU A 204 -17.16 -31.02 -27.90
C GLU A 204 -16.69 -29.75 -27.19
N THR A 205 -17.37 -28.62 -27.40
CA THR A 205 -17.08 -27.38 -26.70
C THR A 205 -17.39 -27.51 -25.21
N ALA A 206 -18.50 -28.15 -24.83
CA ALA A 206 -18.83 -28.42 -23.43
C ALA A 206 -17.78 -29.29 -22.72
N LEU A 207 -17.27 -30.33 -23.38
CA LEU A 207 -16.20 -31.16 -22.85
C LEU A 207 -14.88 -30.38 -22.69
N ARG A 208 -14.53 -29.56 -23.68
CA ARG A 208 -13.35 -28.69 -23.63
C ARG A 208 -13.45 -27.71 -22.46
N ASN A 209 -14.61 -27.08 -22.28
CA ASN A 209 -14.88 -26.16 -21.19
C ASN A 209 -14.76 -26.85 -19.83
N ASN A 210 -15.34 -28.05 -19.70
CA ASN A 210 -15.22 -28.85 -18.48
C ASN A 210 -13.74 -29.13 -18.14
N ARG A 211 -12.94 -29.54 -19.14
CA ARG A 211 -11.50 -29.81 -18.96
C ARG A 211 -10.73 -28.56 -18.51
N THR A 212 -10.97 -27.41 -19.15
CA THR A 212 -10.35 -26.13 -18.78
C THR A 212 -10.72 -25.73 -17.36
N LEU A 213 -12.00 -25.81 -17.00
CA LEU A 213 -12.48 -25.45 -15.67
C LEU A 213 -11.92 -26.34 -14.56
N ARG A 214 -11.78 -27.64 -14.83
CA ARG A 214 -11.16 -28.57 -13.89
C ARG A 214 -9.70 -28.20 -13.65
N PHE A 215 -8.95 -27.94 -14.72
CA PHE A 215 -7.55 -27.51 -14.61
C PHE A 215 -7.41 -26.19 -13.86
N ASN A 216 -8.24 -25.20 -14.18
CA ASN A 216 -8.24 -23.90 -13.51
C ASN A 216 -8.52 -24.04 -12.01
N ASN A 217 -9.50 -24.85 -11.61
CA ASN A 217 -9.78 -25.09 -10.19
C ASN A 217 -8.62 -25.80 -9.47
N GLN A 218 -7.98 -26.78 -10.10
CA GLN A 218 -6.80 -27.45 -9.53
C GLN A 218 -5.63 -26.47 -9.38
N LEU A 219 -5.36 -25.67 -10.41
CA LEU A 219 -4.33 -24.63 -10.39
C LEU A 219 -4.62 -23.60 -9.29
N ASN A 220 -5.86 -23.13 -9.17
CA ASN A 220 -6.28 -22.20 -8.13
C ASN A 220 -6.08 -22.79 -6.73
N ALA A 221 -6.40 -24.06 -6.52
CA ALA A 221 -6.17 -24.74 -5.25
C ALA A 221 -4.67 -24.81 -4.89
N VAL A 222 -3.82 -25.16 -5.85
CA VAL A 222 -2.36 -25.25 -5.66
C VAL A 222 -1.77 -23.87 -5.39
N VAL A 223 -2.13 -22.87 -6.18
CA VAL A 223 -1.64 -21.50 -6.02
C VAL A 223 -2.08 -20.94 -4.67
N ALA A 224 -3.36 -21.04 -4.31
CA ALA A 224 -3.86 -20.58 -3.02
C ALA A 224 -3.17 -21.29 -1.84
N GLY A 225 -3.00 -22.61 -1.92
CA GLY A 225 -2.30 -23.38 -0.89
C GLY A 225 -0.84 -22.97 -0.74
N THR A 226 -0.14 -22.72 -1.85
CA THR A 226 1.26 -22.27 -1.85
C THR A 226 1.40 -20.89 -1.21
N PHE A 227 0.53 -19.95 -1.58
CA PHE A 227 0.49 -18.60 -0.99
C PHE A 227 0.22 -18.65 0.52
N MET A 228 -0.76 -19.46 0.95
CA MET A 228 -1.05 -19.64 2.37
C MET A 228 0.15 -20.22 3.13
N ALA A 229 0.79 -21.26 2.60
CA ALA A 229 1.96 -21.87 3.22
C ALA A 229 3.11 -20.86 3.38
N LEU A 230 3.37 -20.05 2.35
CA LEU A 230 4.39 -19.01 2.37
C LEU A 230 4.09 -17.94 3.43
N VAL A 231 2.84 -17.46 3.52
CA VAL A 231 2.45 -16.48 4.55
C VAL A 231 2.55 -17.07 5.95
N ILE A 232 2.12 -18.31 6.15
CA ILE A 232 2.26 -19.00 7.44
C ILE A 232 3.75 -19.07 7.82
N ALA A 233 4.63 -19.43 6.89
CA ALA A 233 6.07 -19.45 7.14
C ALA A 233 6.62 -18.06 7.54
N ILE A 234 6.23 -17.00 6.83
CA ILE A 234 6.62 -15.61 7.17
C ILE A 234 6.11 -15.21 8.54
N VAL A 235 4.85 -15.52 8.87
CA VAL A 235 4.26 -15.21 10.17
C VAL A 235 5.00 -15.95 11.28
N LEU A 236 5.29 -17.25 11.11
CA LEU A 236 6.04 -18.02 12.10
C LEU A 236 7.46 -17.47 12.31
N MET A 237 8.16 -17.10 11.23
CA MET A 237 9.47 -16.43 11.32
C MET A 237 9.38 -15.07 12.01
N SER A 238 8.31 -14.31 11.74
CA SER A 238 8.09 -12.99 12.36
C SER A 238 7.78 -13.12 13.85
N VAL A 239 6.91 -14.06 14.23
CA VAL A 239 6.60 -14.37 15.64
C VAL A 239 7.86 -14.82 16.37
N TYR A 240 8.68 -15.68 15.77
CA TYR A 240 9.96 -16.09 16.34
C TYR A 240 10.89 -14.89 16.59
N GLU A 241 10.98 -13.96 15.63
CA GLU A 241 11.75 -12.72 15.79
C GLU A 241 11.18 -11.84 16.91
N TRP A 242 9.86 -11.65 16.99
CA TRP A 242 9.22 -10.84 18.03
C TRP A 242 9.46 -11.42 19.43
N LEU A 243 9.29 -12.73 19.59
CA LEU A 243 9.58 -13.42 20.85
C LEU A 243 11.06 -13.31 21.21
N SER A 244 11.97 -13.42 20.23
CA SER A 244 13.42 -13.28 20.45
C SER A 244 13.82 -11.87 20.86
N LEU A 245 13.18 -10.84 20.29
CA LEU A 245 13.39 -9.43 20.64
C LEU A 245 12.85 -9.12 22.05
N LEU A 246 11.64 -9.59 22.37
CA LEU A 246 11.05 -9.42 23.71
C LEU A 246 11.84 -10.17 24.79
N ALA A 247 12.39 -11.34 24.47
CA ALA A 247 13.28 -12.10 25.33
C ALA A 247 14.71 -11.54 25.43
N LYS A 248 15.01 -10.42 24.76
CA LYS A 248 16.34 -9.78 24.69
C LYS A 248 17.46 -10.71 24.19
N ARG A 249 17.12 -11.76 23.45
CA ARG A 249 18.09 -12.70 22.85
C ARG A 249 18.76 -12.13 21.60
N ARG A 250 18.14 -11.14 20.97
CA ARG A 250 18.66 -10.42 19.79
C ARG A 250 18.67 -8.92 20.05
N SER A 251 19.69 -8.23 19.55
CA SER A 251 19.76 -6.77 19.62
C SER A 251 18.84 -6.16 18.54
N PRO A 252 18.00 -5.16 18.90
CA PRO A 252 17.17 -4.46 17.95
C PRO A 252 18.05 -3.52 17.11
N GLN A 253 18.63 -4.03 16.02
CA GLN A 253 19.35 -3.23 15.05
C GLN A 253 18.37 -2.66 14.01
N LEU A 254 18.38 -1.33 13.88
CA LEU A 254 17.66 -0.55 12.88
C LEU A 254 18.66 0.31 12.11
N SER A 255 18.67 0.16 10.79
CA SER A 255 19.49 0.92 9.85
C SER A 255 18.73 2.14 9.30
N GLU A 256 18.05 2.88 10.18
CA GLU A 256 17.38 4.12 9.79
C GLU A 256 18.40 5.26 9.66
N THR A 257 18.19 6.11 8.65
CA THR A 257 18.89 7.40 8.55
C THR A 257 18.53 8.28 9.72
N GLU A 258 19.50 9.08 10.21
CA GLU A 258 19.28 9.95 11.36
C GLU A 258 18.07 10.87 11.15
N PRO A 259 17.15 10.97 12.12
CA PRO A 259 15.98 11.80 11.99
C PRO A 259 16.39 13.28 11.94
N VAL A 260 15.86 14.02 10.97
CA VAL A 260 15.98 15.48 10.94
C VAL A 260 15.03 16.05 11.98
N TRP A 261 15.57 16.44 13.13
CA TRP A 261 14.78 17.04 14.20
C TRP A 261 14.27 18.41 13.80
N LEU A 262 12.96 18.61 13.93
CA LEU A 262 12.35 19.92 13.77
C LEU A 262 12.83 20.86 14.88
N PRO A 263 13.13 22.14 14.57
CA PRO A 263 13.49 23.14 15.58
C PRO A 263 12.35 23.32 16.59
N ALA A 264 12.71 23.70 17.83
CA ALA A 264 11.79 23.72 18.97
C ALA A 264 10.49 24.53 18.74
N TYR A 265 10.53 25.56 17.89
CA TYR A 265 9.34 26.34 17.55
C TYR A 265 8.31 25.54 16.72
N ALA A 266 8.76 24.69 15.79
CA ALA A 266 7.88 23.87 14.94
C ALA A 266 7.25 22.70 15.73
N VAL A 267 7.97 22.17 16.73
CA VAL A 267 7.43 21.15 17.66
C VAL A 267 6.41 21.76 18.62
N ALA A 268 6.59 23.02 19.01
CA ALA A 268 5.61 23.74 19.85
C ALA A 268 4.30 24.02 19.11
N GLU A 269 4.37 24.31 17.81
CA GLU A 269 3.21 24.48 16.92
C GLU A 269 2.43 23.17 16.68
N GLY A 270 3.12 22.02 16.67
CA GLY A 270 2.54 20.70 16.41
C GLY A 270 1.91 19.99 17.62
N ARG A 271 1.86 20.60 18.81
CA ARG A 271 1.22 19.97 19.98
C ARG A 271 -0.30 19.87 19.77
N PRO A 272 -0.91 18.68 19.89
CA PRO A 272 -2.35 18.52 19.72
C PRO A 272 -3.09 19.17 20.90
N VAL A 273 -3.59 20.37 20.69
CA VAL A 273 -4.59 20.98 21.58
C VAL A 273 -5.95 20.34 21.27
N GLN A 274 -6.70 20.02 22.31
CA GLN A 274 -7.95 19.23 22.25
C GLN A 274 -9.07 20.00 21.50
N TRP A 275 -10.30 19.47 21.44
CA TRP A 275 -11.47 19.92 20.64
C TRP A 275 -11.77 21.44 20.50
N TRP A 276 -11.18 22.29 21.35
CA TRP A 276 -11.09 23.74 21.21
C TRP A 276 -10.33 24.21 19.95
N ASN A 277 -9.65 23.29 19.25
CA ASN A 277 -8.80 23.59 18.11
C ASN A 277 -9.54 24.11 16.87
N ILE A 278 -10.83 23.87 16.68
CA ILE A 278 -11.57 24.51 15.58
C ILE A 278 -11.75 26.01 15.87
N PHE A 279 -12.00 26.37 17.12
CA PHE A 279 -12.07 27.77 17.56
C PHE A 279 -10.70 28.41 17.61
N ALA A 280 -9.64 27.69 18.02
CA ALA A 280 -8.28 28.21 18.00
C ALA A 280 -7.74 28.38 16.58
N LEU A 281 -7.96 27.42 15.67
CA LEU A 281 -7.65 27.58 14.24
C LEU A 281 -8.49 28.72 13.65
N GLY A 282 -9.79 28.78 13.93
CA GLY A 282 -10.66 29.86 13.49
C GLY A 282 -10.16 31.23 13.98
N PHE A 283 -9.74 31.34 15.23
CA PHE A 283 -9.19 32.56 15.82
C PHE A 283 -7.83 32.92 15.23
N LEU A 284 -6.93 31.95 15.04
CA LEU A 284 -5.63 32.16 14.40
C LEU A 284 -5.78 32.58 12.94
N LEU A 285 -6.74 31.99 12.22
CA LEU A 285 -7.05 32.33 10.83
C LEU A 285 -7.70 33.72 10.74
N LEU A 286 -8.56 34.08 11.71
CA LEU A 286 -9.08 35.45 11.85
C LEU A 286 -7.95 36.45 12.13
N LYS A 287 -6.99 36.09 12.97
CA LYS A 287 -5.86 36.94 13.35
C LYS A 287 -4.88 37.13 12.19
N GLU A 288 -4.71 36.11 11.34
CA GLU A 288 -3.93 36.21 10.10
C GLU A 288 -4.67 37.05 9.04
N LEU A 289 -5.98 36.84 8.86
CA LEU A 289 -6.82 37.66 7.96
C LEU A 289 -6.88 39.13 8.40
N SER A 290 -6.96 39.37 9.71
CA SER A 290 -6.97 40.71 10.31
C SER A 290 -5.59 41.38 10.29
N GLY A 291 -4.52 40.66 9.91
CA GLY A 291 -3.16 41.20 9.88
C GLY A 291 -2.51 41.41 11.25
N GLU A 292 -3.20 41.08 12.35
CA GLU A 292 -2.64 41.18 13.71
C GLU A 292 -1.42 40.28 13.91
N ALA A 293 -1.39 39.11 13.27
CA ALA A 293 -0.25 38.21 13.34
C ALA A 293 1.03 38.82 12.74
N ALA A 294 0.92 39.67 11.73
CA ALA A 294 2.06 40.39 11.16
C ALA A 294 2.59 41.48 12.11
N VAL A 295 1.69 42.16 12.83
CA VAL A 295 2.04 43.16 13.85
C VAL A 295 2.74 42.51 15.03
N ASP A 296 2.26 41.36 15.51
CA ASP A 296 2.87 40.63 16.62
C ASP A 296 4.27 40.09 16.25
N ARG A 297 4.46 39.60 15.01
CA ARG A 297 5.79 39.25 14.47
C ARG A 297 6.72 40.45 14.40
N ALA A 298 6.23 41.61 13.95
CA ALA A 298 7.01 42.84 13.89
C ALA A 298 7.38 43.33 15.30
N GLN A 299 6.49 43.19 16.27
CA GLN A 299 6.72 43.58 17.66
C GLN A 299 7.84 42.76 18.32
N ALA A 300 8.00 41.48 17.95
CA ALA A 300 9.09 40.63 18.42
C ALA A 300 10.47 41.02 17.83
N CYS A 301 10.49 41.61 16.62
CA CYS A 301 11.73 42.07 15.98
C CYS A 301 12.12 43.51 16.41
N ILE A 302 11.32 44.20 17.25
CA ILE A 302 11.66 45.51 17.82
C ILE A 302 12.34 45.32 19.18
N PRO A 303 13.53 45.91 19.43
CA PRO A 303 14.21 45.80 20.71
C PRO A 303 13.34 46.39 21.83
N ARG A 304 13.02 45.56 22.82
CA ARG A 304 12.10 45.90 23.91
C ARG A 304 12.79 46.88 24.86
N LYS A 305 12.43 48.17 24.79
CA LYS A 305 12.80 49.13 25.84
C LYS A 305 11.99 48.79 27.09
N VAL A 306 12.65 48.73 28.24
CA VAL A 306 12.02 48.46 29.55
C VAL A 306 12.16 49.72 30.39
N ASP A 307 11.04 50.23 30.89
CA ASP A 307 11.03 51.37 31.82
C ASP A 307 11.27 50.87 33.24
N LEU A 308 12.38 51.29 33.86
CA LEU A 308 12.72 50.90 35.22
C LEU A 308 11.96 51.73 36.29
N LEU A 309 11.24 52.79 35.90
CA LEU A 309 10.57 53.72 36.82
C LEU A 309 9.02 53.72 36.73
N GLY A 310 8.43 52.70 36.10
CA GLY A 310 7.00 52.40 36.26
C GLY A 310 6.03 52.99 35.21
N GLY A 311 6.50 53.55 34.10
CA GLY A 311 5.67 54.04 32.97
C GLY A 311 5.28 52.99 31.93
N SER A 312 5.14 51.71 32.31
CA SER A 312 5.12 50.55 31.39
C SER A 312 4.00 50.56 30.34
N LYS A 313 2.81 51.12 30.63
CA LYS A 313 1.65 51.05 29.71
C LYS A 313 1.72 52.02 28.54
N ALA A 314 2.23 53.24 28.75
CA ALA A 314 2.36 54.23 27.68
C ALA A 314 3.43 53.81 26.67
N MET A 315 4.57 53.33 27.18
CA MET A 315 5.66 52.79 26.35
C MET A 315 5.22 51.56 25.55
N ALA A 316 4.43 50.64 26.14
CA ALA A 316 3.91 49.47 25.43
C ALA A 316 2.97 49.85 24.27
N LYS A 317 2.16 50.89 24.44
CA LYS A 317 1.27 51.41 23.40
C LYS A 317 2.07 52.01 22.23
N GLU A 318 3.13 52.75 22.54
CA GLU A 318 4.01 53.36 21.54
C GLU A 318 4.82 52.30 20.77
N GLN A 319 5.35 51.29 21.45
CA GLN A 319 6.03 50.15 20.81
C GLN A 319 5.10 49.36 19.89
N ARG A 320 3.84 49.14 20.30
CA ARG A 320 2.84 48.46 19.46
C ARG A 320 2.45 49.30 18.25
N ALA A 321 2.39 50.64 18.38
CA ALA A 321 2.15 51.54 17.25
C ALA A 321 3.31 51.49 16.23
N GLN A 322 4.56 51.47 16.70
CA GLN A 322 5.74 51.30 15.83
C GLN A 322 5.75 49.95 15.11
N ALA A 323 5.38 48.87 15.81
CA ALA A 323 5.21 47.55 15.22
C ALA A 323 4.12 47.52 14.13
N TYR A 324 3.02 48.26 14.33
CA TYR A 324 1.94 48.35 13.37
C TYR A 324 2.37 49.06 12.07
N VAL A 325 3.10 50.17 12.18
CA VAL A 325 3.63 50.90 11.02
C VAL A 325 4.64 50.03 10.26
N ALA A 326 5.57 49.38 10.95
CA ALA A 326 6.56 48.50 10.33
C ALA A 326 5.93 47.28 9.64
N ALA A 327 4.85 46.73 10.21
CA ALA A 327 4.09 45.64 9.58
C ALA A 327 3.28 46.12 8.36
N ALA A 328 2.76 47.35 8.40
CA ALA A 328 2.01 47.96 7.30
C ALA A 328 2.93 48.29 6.11
N GLU A 329 4.08 48.92 6.33
CA GLU A 329 5.06 49.24 5.28
C GLU A 329 5.55 47.97 4.56
N LYS A 330 5.88 46.91 5.32
CA LYS A 330 6.27 45.60 4.75
C LYS A 330 5.20 44.96 3.87
N ARG A 331 3.90 45.24 4.12
CA ARG A 331 2.79 44.72 3.33
C ARG A 331 2.65 45.44 1.98
N PHE A 332 3.04 46.72 1.90
CA PHE A 332 3.01 47.49 0.67
C PHE A 332 4.24 47.27 -0.21
N ASP A 333 5.43 47.04 0.37
CA ASP A 333 6.68 46.90 -0.38
C ASP A 333 7.02 45.47 -0.86
N GLY A 334 6.19 44.47 -0.54
CA GLY A 334 6.24 43.13 -1.16
C GLY A 334 7.51 42.28 -0.89
N GLY A 335 8.30 42.60 0.14
CA GLY A 335 9.56 41.91 0.45
C GLY A 335 9.40 40.56 1.20
N PRO A 336 10.36 39.62 1.09
CA PRO A 336 10.30 38.31 1.74
C PRO A 336 10.35 38.38 3.28
N ASN A 337 9.54 37.55 3.93
CA ASN A 337 9.47 37.38 5.40
C ASN A 337 10.72 36.70 5.97
N ARG A 338 11.79 37.45 6.21
CA ARG A 338 12.91 37.01 7.06
C ARG A 338 13.24 38.14 8.04
N CYS A 339 13.10 37.89 9.35
CA CYS A 339 13.84 38.68 10.35
C CYS A 339 15.26 38.07 10.42
N CYS A 340 16.29 38.91 10.30
CA CYS A 340 17.65 38.55 10.72
C CYS A 340 17.76 38.66 12.24
#